data_AF-A0A318JCZ5-F1
#
_entry.id   AF-A0A318JCZ5-F1
#
_cell.length_a   1.000
_cell.length_b   1.000
_cell.length_c   1.000
_cell.angle_alpha   90.00
_cell.angle_beta   90.00
_cell.angle_gamma   90.00
#
_symmetry.space_group_name_H-M   'P 1'
#
loop_
_entity.id
_entity.type
_entity.pdbx_description
1 polymer ?
#
loop_
_entity_poly.entity_id
_entity_poly.type
_entity_poly.pdbx_seq_one_letter_code
_entity_poly.pdbx_strand_id
1 'polypeptide(L)'
;MCISLCRQYLHLNFKKIKKMSTSRNIFTNKESSFPTAAGIFFGLGLGGLVDTVILPRIINWHNTPSNALPITSIKNLVTSNFTGSMTASFTYTLTCVFFITAFILFWQASRTYSLQPSSPLLKGSLLTGWGTFNMIEGIMGHYLLNAHHAEGSVAIAYSIYWDICFLVTGVIMLAAGVRLIQQKDMKQITYLFGVNTARKNQIA
;
A
#
# COMPACT_ATOMS: atom_id res chain seq x y z
N MET A 1 -18.13 62.71 -16.29
CA MET A 1 -18.76 61.98 -15.16
C MET A 1 -18.56 60.46 -15.22
N CYS A 2 -18.68 59.80 -16.38
CA CYS A 2 -18.54 58.32 -16.51
C CYS A 2 -17.15 57.73 -16.16
N ILE A 3 -16.06 58.46 -16.36
CA ILE A 3 -14.69 57.94 -16.09
C ILE A 3 -14.41 57.81 -14.58
N SER A 4 -15.01 58.69 -13.75
CA SER A 4 -14.83 58.67 -12.29
C SER A 4 -15.52 57.45 -11.64
N LEU A 5 -16.74 57.14 -12.10
CA LEU A 5 -17.51 56.00 -11.60
C LEU A 5 -16.89 54.66 -11.99
N CYS A 6 -16.33 54.53 -13.20
CA CYS A 6 -15.61 53.33 -13.63
C CYS A 6 -14.34 53.08 -12.80
N ARG A 7 -13.59 54.14 -12.48
CA ARG A 7 -12.39 54.07 -11.65
C ARG A 7 -12.70 53.63 -10.21
N GLN A 8 -13.81 54.11 -9.65
CA GLN A 8 -14.23 53.76 -8.29
C GLN A 8 -14.79 52.34 -8.19
N TYR A 9 -15.50 51.86 -9.22
CA TYR A 9 -16.00 50.48 -9.31
C TYR A 9 -14.86 49.45 -9.46
N LEU A 10 -13.85 49.77 -10.27
CA LEU A 10 -12.63 48.95 -10.40
C LEU A 10 -11.82 48.89 -9.10
N HIS A 11 -11.72 50.01 -8.35
CA HIS A 11 -10.95 50.08 -7.11
C HIS A 11 -11.58 49.29 -5.95
N LEU A 12 -12.92 49.31 -5.86
CA LEU A 12 -13.66 48.53 -4.86
C LEU A 12 -13.59 47.03 -5.14
N ASN A 13 -13.68 46.62 -6.41
CA ASN A 13 -13.48 45.22 -6.81
C ASN A 13 -12.04 44.76 -6.59
N PHE A 14 -11.03 45.60 -6.86
CA PHE A 14 -9.63 45.23 -6.59
C PHE A 14 -9.34 44.98 -5.11
N LYS A 15 -9.91 45.78 -4.19
CA LYS A 15 -9.78 45.53 -2.75
C LYS A 15 -10.50 44.24 -2.33
N LYS A 16 -11.67 43.95 -2.89
CA LYS A 16 -12.44 42.72 -2.62
C LYS A 16 -11.74 41.47 -3.17
N ILE A 17 -11.14 41.56 -4.36
CA ILE A 17 -10.34 40.51 -4.99
C ILE A 17 -9.02 40.31 -4.23
N LYS A 18 -8.34 41.37 -3.79
CA LYS A 18 -7.17 41.25 -2.90
C LYS A 18 -7.57 40.59 -1.58
N LYS A 19 -8.67 40.98 -0.95
CA LYS A 19 -9.15 40.36 0.31
C LYS A 19 -9.53 38.87 0.13
N MET A 20 -10.11 38.48 -1.02
CA MET A 20 -10.35 37.08 -1.40
C MET A 20 -9.08 36.31 -1.79
N SER A 21 -8.04 36.99 -2.29
CA SER A 21 -6.73 36.39 -2.59
C SER A 21 -5.89 36.22 -1.31
N THR A 22 -5.94 37.18 -0.39
CA THR A 22 -5.31 37.09 0.93
C THR A 22 -5.94 36.01 1.81
N SER A 23 -7.25 35.73 1.65
CA SER A 23 -7.89 34.58 2.30
C SER A 23 -7.53 33.22 1.67
N ARG A 24 -7.06 33.19 0.41
CA ARG A 24 -6.56 31.96 -0.24
C ARG A 24 -5.16 31.58 0.24
N ASN A 25 -4.40 32.52 0.80
CA ASN A 25 -3.08 32.28 1.39
C ASN A 25 -3.12 31.84 2.87
N ILE A 26 -4.30 31.64 3.46
CA ILE A 26 -4.45 31.04 4.81
C ILE A 26 -4.41 29.49 4.73
N PHE A 27 -4.45 28.91 3.53
CA PHE A 27 -4.48 27.46 3.32
C PHE A 27 -3.32 26.91 2.46
N THR A 28 -2.18 27.60 2.35
CA THR A 28 -0.94 26.91 1.99
C THR A 28 -0.30 26.33 3.25
N ASN A 29 -1.08 25.63 4.07
CA ASN A 29 -0.47 24.55 4.83
C ASN A 29 0.01 23.59 3.76
N LYS A 30 1.32 23.54 3.53
CA LYS A 30 1.97 22.45 2.79
C LYS A 30 1.44 21.19 3.45
N GLU A 31 0.43 20.54 2.86
CA GLU A 31 -0.31 19.48 3.55
C GLU A 31 0.70 18.39 3.88
N SER A 32 1.03 18.33 5.15
CA SER A 32 2.06 17.45 5.66
C SER A 32 1.40 16.12 5.92
N SER A 33 1.43 15.26 4.90
CA SER A 33 0.83 13.94 4.97
C SER A 33 1.90 12.86 4.85
N PHE A 34 1.61 11.70 5.43
CA PHE A 34 2.44 10.52 5.26
C PHE A 34 2.20 9.95 3.84
N PRO A 35 3.24 9.51 3.12
CA PRO A 35 3.09 8.97 1.77
C PRO A 35 2.52 7.55 1.83
N THR A 36 1.21 7.43 2.03
CA THR A 36 0.51 6.13 2.19
C THR A 36 0.76 5.20 0.99
N ALA A 37 0.78 5.73 -0.23
CA ALA A 37 1.06 4.94 -1.43
C ALA A 37 2.45 4.29 -1.38
N ALA A 38 3.48 5.04 -0.95
CA ALA A 38 4.82 4.49 -0.78
C ALA A 38 4.83 3.35 0.26
N GLY A 39 4.11 3.51 1.36
CA GLY A 39 3.96 2.46 2.37
C GLY A 39 3.23 1.21 1.85
N ILE A 40 2.21 1.36 1.00
CA ILE A 40 1.50 0.24 0.38
C ILE A 40 2.43 -0.55 -0.56
N PHE A 41 3.16 0.14 -1.45
CA PHE A 41 4.13 -0.52 -2.31
C PHE A 41 5.26 -1.19 -1.52
N PHE A 42 5.68 -0.59 -0.42
CA PHE A 42 6.66 -1.23 0.47
C PHE A 42 6.08 -2.50 1.11
N GLY A 43 4.81 -2.46 1.54
CA GLY A 43 4.10 -3.63 2.06
C GLY A 43 3.95 -4.75 1.02
N LEU A 44 3.64 -4.42 -0.22
CA LEU A 44 3.61 -5.39 -1.34
C LEU A 44 4.99 -6.05 -1.53
N GLY A 45 6.06 -5.27 -1.49
CA GLY A 45 7.43 -5.77 -1.55
C GLY A 45 7.80 -6.66 -0.37
N LEU A 46 7.36 -6.33 0.86
CA LEU A 46 7.59 -7.18 2.03
C LEU A 46 6.88 -8.53 1.91
N GLY A 47 5.62 -8.54 1.46
CA GLY A 47 4.90 -9.77 1.20
C GLY A 47 5.64 -10.67 0.22
N GLY A 48 6.03 -10.09 -0.93
CA GLY A 48 6.85 -10.76 -1.93
C GLY A 48 8.19 -11.27 -1.38
N LEU A 49 8.90 -10.46 -0.61
CA LEU A 49 10.18 -10.86 0.00
C LEU A 49 10.02 -12.06 0.94
N VAL A 50 9.01 -12.03 1.82
CA VAL A 50 8.79 -13.12 2.77
C VAL A 50 8.42 -14.40 2.05
N ASP A 51 7.47 -14.33 1.13
CA ASP A 51 6.93 -15.48 0.43
C ASP A 51 7.93 -16.11 -0.55
N THR A 52 8.76 -15.29 -1.20
CA THR A 52 9.63 -15.76 -2.28
C THR A 52 11.08 -15.97 -1.84
N VAL A 53 11.60 -15.21 -0.88
CA VAL A 53 12.99 -15.36 -0.38
C VAL A 53 13.00 -16.06 0.97
N ILE A 54 12.31 -15.50 1.95
CA ILE A 54 12.54 -15.88 3.35
C ILE A 54 12.02 -17.29 3.62
N LEU A 55 10.74 -17.55 3.32
CA LEU A 55 10.15 -18.87 3.59
C LEU A 55 10.89 -19.96 2.80
N PRO A 56 11.07 -19.86 1.47
CA PRO A 56 11.66 -20.96 0.71
C PRO A 56 13.18 -21.06 0.87
N ARG A 57 13.92 -19.94 0.83
CA ARG A 57 15.40 -20.00 0.75
C ARG A 57 16.11 -19.88 2.09
N ILE A 58 15.54 -19.15 3.04
CA ILE A 58 16.18 -18.94 4.35
C ILE A 58 15.67 -19.96 5.35
N ILE A 59 14.35 -20.09 5.46
CA ILE A 59 13.70 -20.96 6.44
C ILE A 59 13.54 -22.38 5.89
N ASN A 60 13.64 -22.58 4.57
CA ASN A 60 13.38 -23.86 3.92
C ASN A 60 11.93 -24.36 4.18
N TRP A 61 11.02 -23.42 4.42
CA TRP A 61 9.61 -23.66 4.62
C TRP A 61 8.93 -23.68 3.24
N HIS A 62 8.26 -24.80 2.93
CA HIS A 62 7.56 -25.05 1.65
C HIS A 62 8.44 -25.01 0.39
N ASN A 63 9.70 -25.46 0.49
CA ASN A 63 10.55 -25.72 -0.69
C ASN A 63 9.93 -26.80 -1.58
N THR A 64 9.11 -26.34 -2.51
CA THR A 64 8.35 -27.20 -3.40
C THR A 64 9.06 -27.18 -4.74
N PRO A 65 9.85 -28.20 -5.10
CA PRO A 65 10.18 -28.42 -6.50
C PRO A 65 8.84 -28.51 -7.22
N SER A 66 8.62 -27.65 -8.23
CA SER A 66 7.30 -27.49 -8.86
C SER A 66 6.61 -28.85 -9.05
N ASN A 67 5.49 -29.03 -8.33
CA ASN A 67 4.79 -30.30 -8.11
C ASN A 67 4.17 -30.90 -9.38
N ALA A 68 4.48 -30.38 -10.57
CA ALA A 68 3.96 -30.88 -11.83
C ALA A 68 4.49 -32.29 -12.17
N LEU A 69 5.68 -32.66 -11.67
CA LEU A 69 6.30 -33.95 -11.97
C LEU A 69 6.81 -34.64 -10.70
N PRO A 70 6.45 -35.91 -10.45
CA PRO A 70 7.06 -36.67 -9.38
C PRO A 70 8.57 -36.81 -9.64
N ILE A 71 9.37 -36.66 -8.58
CA ILE A 71 10.83 -36.76 -8.58
C ILE A 71 11.26 -38.23 -8.71
N THR A 72 10.93 -38.83 -9.85
CA THR A 72 11.22 -40.23 -10.17
C THR A 72 12.30 -40.38 -11.22
N SER A 73 12.77 -39.27 -11.80
CA SER A 73 13.87 -39.24 -12.78
C SER A 73 14.68 -37.94 -12.70
N ILE A 74 15.93 -37.99 -13.17
CA ILE A 74 16.80 -36.81 -13.30
C ILE A 74 16.16 -35.76 -14.22
N LYS A 75 15.45 -36.19 -15.28
CA LYS A 75 14.73 -35.29 -16.18
C LYS A 75 13.64 -34.50 -15.43
N ASN A 76 12.81 -35.20 -14.65
CA ASN A 76 11.76 -34.55 -13.86
C ASN A 76 12.34 -33.60 -12.82
N LEU A 77 13.44 -33.98 -12.16
CA LEU A 77 14.18 -33.10 -11.25
C LEU A 77 14.65 -31.81 -11.93
N VAL A 78 15.31 -31.91 -13.08
CA VAL A 78 15.81 -30.75 -13.82
C VAL A 78 14.67 -29.85 -14.27
N THR A 79 13.59 -30.43 -14.82
CA THR A 79 12.41 -29.67 -15.25
C THR A 79 11.72 -28.97 -14.08
N SER A 80 11.51 -29.66 -12.95
CA SER A 80 10.85 -29.08 -11.79
C SER A 80 11.66 -27.93 -11.17
N ASN A 81 12.99 -28.06 -11.13
CA ASN A 81 13.89 -27.01 -10.66
C ASN A 81 13.92 -25.80 -11.60
N PHE A 82 13.92 -26.03 -12.91
CA PHE A 82 13.92 -24.95 -13.90
C PHE A 82 12.64 -24.10 -13.81
N THR A 83 11.46 -24.73 -13.78
CA THR A 83 10.18 -24.04 -13.66
C THR A 83 10.06 -23.29 -12.32
N GLY A 84 10.50 -23.90 -11.21
CA GLY A 84 10.53 -23.24 -9.91
C GLY A 84 11.44 -22.01 -9.91
N SER A 85 12.61 -22.10 -10.56
CA SER A 85 13.55 -20.98 -10.68
C SER A 85 13.00 -19.83 -11.53
N MET A 86 12.30 -20.12 -12.64
CA MET A 86 11.66 -19.09 -13.47
C MET A 86 10.57 -18.34 -12.71
N THR A 87 9.71 -19.08 -12.01
CA THR A 87 8.60 -18.50 -11.23
C THR A 87 9.14 -17.61 -10.12
N ALA A 88 10.15 -18.08 -9.38
CA ALA A 88 10.83 -17.29 -8.37
C ALA A 88 11.52 -16.04 -8.95
N SER A 89 12.15 -16.16 -10.13
CA SER A 89 12.82 -15.02 -10.78
C SER A 89 11.81 -13.93 -11.18
N PHE A 90 10.62 -14.33 -11.61
CA PHE A 90 9.54 -13.41 -11.93
C PHE A 90 9.03 -12.68 -10.68
N THR A 91 8.72 -13.42 -9.61
CA THR A 91 8.22 -12.82 -8.36
C THR A 91 9.28 -11.97 -7.65
N TYR A 92 10.58 -12.31 -7.75
CA TYR A 92 11.66 -11.42 -7.31
C TYR A 92 11.71 -10.13 -8.09
N THR A 93 11.57 -10.21 -9.41
CA THR A 93 11.56 -9.01 -10.26
C THR A 93 10.42 -8.08 -9.85
N LEU A 94 9.22 -8.62 -9.65
CA LEU A 94 8.06 -7.87 -9.16
C LEU A 94 8.30 -7.26 -7.77
N THR A 95 8.88 -8.04 -6.85
CA THR A 95 9.25 -7.57 -5.50
C THR A 95 10.21 -6.39 -5.55
N CYS A 96 11.25 -6.47 -6.39
CA CYS A 96 12.17 -5.36 -6.63
C CYS A 96 11.47 -4.14 -7.20
N VAL A 97 10.56 -4.31 -8.17
CA VAL A 97 9.75 -3.22 -8.72
C VAL A 97 8.94 -2.54 -7.62
N PHE A 98 8.27 -3.30 -6.74
CA PHE A 98 7.50 -2.72 -5.63
C PHE A 98 8.36 -1.90 -4.68
N PHE A 99 9.55 -2.39 -4.30
CA PHE A 99 10.47 -1.62 -3.45
C PHE A 99 11.00 -0.37 -4.13
N ILE A 100 11.35 -0.45 -5.42
CA ILE A 100 11.81 0.70 -6.20
C ILE A 100 10.68 1.73 -6.32
N THR A 101 9.45 1.31 -6.63
CA THR A 101 8.28 2.20 -6.68
C THR A 101 8.02 2.84 -5.33
N ALA A 102 8.06 2.08 -4.23
CA ALA A 102 7.93 2.60 -2.87
C ALA A 102 8.98 3.69 -2.58
N PHE A 103 10.24 3.42 -2.93
CA PHE A 103 11.33 4.36 -2.76
C PHE A 103 11.15 5.63 -3.59
N ILE A 104 10.79 5.52 -4.87
CA ILE A 104 10.55 6.67 -5.74
C ILE A 104 9.41 7.53 -5.20
N LEU A 105 8.28 6.91 -4.83
CA LEU A 105 7.12 7.63 -4.28
C LEU A 105 7.46 8.33 -2.96
N PHE A 106 8.20 7.65 -2.08
CA PHE A 106 8.67 8.24 -0.84
C PHE A 106 9.62 9.42 -1.09
N TRP A 107 10.56 9.26 -2.02
CA TRP A 107 11.54 10.29 -2.38
C TRP A 107 10.87 11.52 -3.01
N GLN A 108 9.90 11.32 -3.89
CA GLN A 108 9.12 12.42 -4.45
C GLN A 108 8.33 13.15 -3.38
N ALA A 109 7.69 12.41 -2.47
CA ALA A 109 6.93 12.99 -1.36
C ALA A 109 7.82 13.80 -0.41
N SER A 110 9.05 13.33 -0.12
CA SER A 110 9.99 14.04 0.76
C SER A 110 10.52 15.34 0.16
N ARG A 111 10.59 15.43 -1.18
CA ARG A 111 10.98 16.65 -1.90
C ARG A 111 9.85 17.66 -2.01
N THR A 112 8.62 17.20 -2.18
CA THR A 112 7.46 18.07 -2.44
C THR A 112 6.77 18.53 -1.16
N TYR A 113 6.66 17.66 -0.16
CA TYR A 113 5.87 17.89 1.06
C TYR A 113 6.75 17.84 2.32
N SER A 114 6.30 18.48 3.39
CA SER A 114 6.90 18.25 4.71
C SER A 114 6.29 16.97 5.27
N LEU A 115 7.06 15.90 5.38
CA LEU A 115 6.53 14.62 5.83
C LEU A 115 6.15 14.68 7.32
N GLN A 116 4.95 14.19 7.66
CA GLN A 116 4.58 13.94 9.04
C GLN A 116 4.67 12.45 9.35
N PRO A 117 5.58 12.02 10.25
CA PRO A 117 5.65 10.63 10.66
C PRO A 117 4.33 10.21 11.31
N SER A 118 3.87 9.01 10.99
CA SER A 118 2.57 8.53 11.43
C SER A 118 2.60 7.02 11.57
N SER A 119 2.77 6.52 12.80
CA SER A 119 2.80 5.08 13.06
C SER A 119 1.54 4.36 12.58
N PRO A 120 0.30 4.91 12.74
CA PRO A 120 -0.90 4.25 12.22
C PRO A 120 -0.92 4.15 10.70
N LEU A 121 -0.48 5.20 9.99
CA LEU A 121 -0.45 5.18 8.52
C LEU A 121 0.67 4.29 7.99
N LEU A 122 1.82 4.27 8.65
CA LEU A 122 2.90 3.35 8.31
C LEU A 122 2.44 1.90 8.48
N LYS A 123 1.98 1.51 9.68
CA LYS A 123 1.49 0.15 9.93
C LYS A 123 0.32 -0.21 9.01
N GLY A 124 -0.62 0.71 8.85
CA GLY A 124 -1.80 0.51 8.01
C GLY A 124 -1.46 0.29 6.54
N SER A 125 -0.56 1.12 5.99
CA SER A 125 -0.11 0.99 4.60
C SER A 125 0.71 -0.28 4.36
N LEU A 126 1.61 -0.64 5.28
CA LEU A 126 2.36 -1.89 5.22
C LEU A 126 1.45 -3.12 5.24
N LEU A 127 0.49 -3.16 6.18
CA LEU A 127 -0.48 -4.27 6.29
C LEU A 127 -1.40 -4.34 5.07
N THR A 128 -1.82 -3.20 4.54
CA THR A 128 -2.64 -3.13 3.32
C THR A 128 -1.88 -3.71 2.13
N GLY A 129 -0.61 -3.30 1.93
CA GLY A 129 0.23 -3.80 0.85
C GLY A 129 0.51 -5.30 0.98
N TRP A 130 0.94 -5.76 2.15
CA TRP A 130 1.24 -7.16 2.39
C TRP A 130 -0.02 -8.03 2.27
N GLY A 131 -1.13 -7.64 2.90
CA GLY A 131 -2.39 -8.37 2.77
C GLY A 131 -2.87 -8.47 1.32
N THR A 132 -2.70 -7.41 0.53
CA THR A 132 -2.99 -7.42 -0.92
C THR A 132 -2.10 -8.41 -1.66
N PHE A 133 -0.80 -8.45 -1.36
CA PHE A 133 0.11 -9.44 -1.94
C PHE A 133 -0.37 -10.86 -1.64
N ASN A 134 -0.65 -11.19 -0.37
CA ASN A 134 -1.12 -12.52 0.02
C ASN A 134 -2.43 -12.91 -0.68
N MET A 135 -3.36 -11.96 -0.87
CA MET A 135 -4.59 -12.24 -1.59
C MET A 135 -4.34 -12.51 -3.08
N ILE A 136 -3.47 -11.71 -3.72
CA ILE A 136 -3.14 -11.90 -5.14
C ILE A 136 -2.42 -13.23 -5.33
N GLU A 137 -1.36 -13.52 -4.58
CA GLU A 137 -0.65 -14.80 -4.66
C GLU A 137 -1.56 -15.97 -4.30
N GLY A 138 -2.34 -15.88 -3.22
CA GLY A 138 -3.25 -16.93 -2.81
C GLY A 138 -4.30 -17.26 -3.87
N ILE A 139 -4.85 -16.24 -4.56
CA ILE A 139 -5.81 -16.43 -5.65
C ILE A 139 -5.12 -16.92 -6.93
N MET A 140 -4.01 -16.30 -7.33
CA MET A 140 -3.28 -16.64 -8.56
C MET A 140 -2.68 -18.06 -8.48
N GLY A 141 -2.05 -18.39 -7.35
CA GLY A 141 -1.50 -19.71 -7.06
C GLY A 141 -2.55 -20.81 -7.06
N HIS A 142 -3.76 -20.51 -6.57
CA HIS A 142 -4.90 -21.42 -6.60
C HIS A 142 -5.55 -21.61 -7.97
N TYR A 143 -5.86 -20.52 -8.68
CA TYR A 143 -6.71 -20.58 -9.88
C TYR A 143 -5.94 -20.71 -11.20
N LEU A 144 -4.70 -20.22 -11.29
CA LEU A 144 -3.97 -20.15 -12.56
C LEU A 144 -2.84 -21.17 -12.69
N LEU A 145 -2.25 -21.61 -11.58
CA LEU A 145 -1.05 -22.45 -11.63
C LEU A 145 -1.24 -23.86 -11.06
N ASN A 146 -2.27 -24.13 -10.26
CA ASN A 146 -2.48 -25.45 -9.61
C ASN A 146 -1.19 -25.98 -8.92
N ALA A 147 -0.27 -25.07 -8.56
CA ALA A 147 1.16 -25.38 -8.40
C ALA A 147 1.66 -25.34 -6.95
N HIS A 148 0.86 -24.84 -6.03
CA HIS A 148 1.27 -24.68 -4.63
C HIS A 148 0.20 -25.30 -3.74
N HIS A 149 0.31 -26.61 -3.56
CA HIS A 149 -0.24 -27.19 -2.35
C HIS A 149 0.74 -26.77 -1.26
N ALA A 150 0.33 -25.86 -0.37
CA ALA A 150 1.22 -25.16 0.56
C ALA A 150 2.17 -26.15 1.26
N GLU A 151 1.76 -27.38 1.55
CA GLU A 151 2.63 -28.36 2.18
C GLU A 151 2.70 -29.67 1.35
N GLY A 152 3.85 -29.92 0.71
CA GLY A 152 4.11 -31.16 -0.04
C GLY A 152 4.27 -32.42 0.84
N SER A 153 4.15 -32.30 2.16
CA SER A 153 4.30 -33.38 3.15
C SER A 153 2.98 -33.91 3.70
N VAL A 154 1.84 -33.25 3.44
CA VAL A 154 0.50 -33.72 3.87
C VAL A 154 -0.23 -34.32 2.69
N ALA A 155 -1.05 -35.35 2.94
CA ALA A 155 -1.98 -35.87 1.94
C ALA A 155 -2.77 -34.70 1.33
N ILE A 156 -2.93 -34.69 0.01
CA ILE A 156 -3.61 -33.67 -0.81
C ILE A 156 -4.92 -33.15 -0.18
N ALA A 157 -5.60 -34.02 0.58
CA ALA A 157 -6.79 -33.71 1.36
C ALA A 157 -6.66 -32.53 2.35
N TYR A 158 -5.45 -32.20 2.84
CA TYR A 158 -5.25 -31.15 3.84
C TYR A 158 -4.71 -29.81 3.28
N SER A 159 -4.28 -29.77 2.01
CA SER A 159 -3.70 -28.57 1.41
C SER A 159 -4.67 -27.40 1.36
N ILE A 160 -5.94 -27.67 1.07
CA ILE A 160 -6.98 -26.65 0.97
C ILE A 160 -7.12 -25.83 2.26
N TYR A 161 -6.87 -26.42 3.43
CA TYR A 161 -6.94 -25.71 4.70
C TYR A 161 -5.78 -24.71 4.85
N TRP A 162 -4.58 -25.08 4.41
CA TRP A 162 -3.44 -24.17 4.42
C TRP A 162 -3.63 -23.01 3.48
N ASP A 163 -4.17 -23.27 2.29
CA ASP A 163 -4.40 -22.24 1.31
C ASP A 163 -5.52 -21.27 1.74
N ILE A 164 -6.59 -21.79 2.35
CA ILE A 164 -7.63 -20.97 3.00
C ILE A 164 -7.04 -20.16 4.15
N CYS A 165 -6.22 -20.75 5.02
CA CYS A 165 -5.56 -20.04 6.11
C CYS A 165 -4.69 -18.90 5.58
N PHE A 166 -3.92 -19.13 4.52
CA PHE A 166 -3.12 -18.10 3.87
C PHE A 166 -4.00 -16.96 3.33
N LEU A 167 -5.07 -17.28 2.59
CA LEU A 167 -5.98 -16.27 2.06
C LEU A 167 -6.68 -15.47 3.17
N VAL A 168 -7.14 -16.15 4.23
CA VAL A 168 -7.77 -15.52 5.41
C VAL A 168 -6.79 -14.58 6.10
N THR A 169 -5.51 -14.95 6.24
CA THR A 169 -4.50 -14.04 6.81
C THR A 169 -4.33 -12.80 5.95
N GLY A 170 -4.34 -12.93 4.61
CA GLY A 170 -4.31 -11.79 3.69
C GLY A 170 -5.50 -10.84 3.88
N VAL A 171 -6.71 -11.38 3.98
CA VAL A 171 -7.94 -10.61 4.24
C VAL A 171 -7.87 -9.89 5.59
N ILE A 172 -7.42 -10.57 6.65
CA ILE A 172 -7.27 -9.98 7.99
C ILE A 172 -6.26 -8.82 7.95
N MET A 173 -5.11 -9.02 7.32
CA MET A 173 -4.08 -7.98 7.20
C MET A 173 -4.60 -6.78 6.40
N LEU A 174 -5.27 -7.01 5.27
CA LEU A 174 -5.84 -5.96 4.45
C LEU A 174 -6.90 -5.16 5.22
N ALA A 175 -7.84 -5.84 5.88
CA ALA A 175 -8.91 -5.21 6.66
C ALA A 175 -8.34 -4.41 7.84
N ALA A 176 -7.37 -4.96 8.57
CA ALA A 176 -6.68 -4.27 9.65
C ALA A 176 -5.93 -3.03 9.13
N GLY A 177 -5.25 -3.16 7.99
CA GLY A 177 -4.52 -2.08 7.34
C GLY A 177 -5.42 -0.90 6.96
N VAL A 178 -6.52 -1.19 6.26
CA VAL A 178 -7.52 -0.19 5.85
C VAL A 178 -8.13 0.50 7.08
N ARG A 179 -8.47 -0.26 8.13
CA ARG A 179 -9.04 0.28 9.36
C ARG A 179 -8.08 1.24 10.08
N LEU A 180 -6.78 0.92 10.13
CA LEU A 180 -5.77 1.79 10.73
C LEU A 180 -5.60 3.10 9.97
N ILE A 181 -5.71 3.06 8.64
CA ILE A 181 -5.65 4.26 7.79
C ILE A 181 -6.86 5.15 8.06
N GLN A 182 -8.07 4.58 8.02
CA GLN A 182 -9.33 5.31 8.25
C GLN A 182 -9.43 5.96 9.63
N GLN A 183 -8.89 5.32 10.68
CA GLN A 183 -8.92 5.87 12.04
C GLN A 183 -8.15 7.20 12.17
N LYS A 184 -7.08 7.40 11.39
CA LYS A 184 -6.35 8.67 11.44
C LYS A 184 -7.14 9.79 10.77
N ASP A 185 -7.72 9.52 9.61
CA ASP A 185 -8.51 10.50 8.87
C ASP A 185 -9.70 10.98 9.73
N MET A 186 -10.37 10.06 10.42
CA MET A 186 -11.47 10.39 11.34
C MET A 186 -11.03 11.28 12.51
N LYS A 187 -9.87 11.00 13.13
CA LYS A 187 -9.36 11.84 14.24
C LYS A 187 -8.99 13.24 13.76
N GLN A 188 -8.39 13.35 12.58
CA GLN A 188 -8.00 14.64 11.99
C GLN A 188 -9.23 15.47 11.61
N ILE A 189 -10.24 14.86 11.01
CA ILE A 189 -11.53 15.50 10.68
C ILE A 189 -12.22 16.00 11.95
N THR A 190 -12.33 15.15 12.98
CA THR A 190 -12.96 15.52 14.26
C THR A 190 -12.24 16.69 14.93
N TYR A 191 -10.91 16.68 14.93
CA TYR A 191 -10.11 17.79 15.47
C TYR A 191 -10.37 19.11 14.72
N LEU A 192 -10.39 19.08 13.38
CA LEU A 192 -10.66 20.27 12.57
C LEU A 192 -12.05 20.85 12.79
N PHE A 193 -13.08 20.01 12.92
CA PHE A 193 -14.43 20.46 13.26
C PHE A 193 -14.50 21.04 14.68
N GLY A 194 -13.84 20.42 15.66
CA GLY A 194 -13.75 20.93 17.03
C GLY A 194 -13.10 22.31 17.13
N VAL A 195 -11.95 22.50 16.46
CA VAL A 195 -11.24 23.79 16.41
C VAL A 195 -12.07 24.88 15.73
N ASN A 196 -12.73 24.56 14.61
CA ASN A 196 -13.57 25.54 13.90
C ASN A 196 -14.78 25.96 14.73
N THR A 197 -15.38 25.04 15.48
CA THR A 197 -16.52 25.34 16.37
C THR A 197 -16.10 26.24 17.52
N ALA A 198 -14.97 25.92 18.18
CA ALA A 198 -14.41 26.75 19.25
C ALA A 198 -14.05 28.17 18.77
N ARG A 199 -13.45 28.29 17.57
CA ARG A 199 -13.14 29.58 16.96
C ARG A 199 -14.41 30.40 16.67
N LYS A 200 -15.47 29.77 16.15
CA LYS A 200 -16.73 30.46 15.82
C LYS A 200 -17.40 31.06 17.06
N ASN A 201 -17.29 30.38 18.20
CA ASN A 201 -17.84 30.85 19.49
C ASN A 201 -17.02 31.98 20.14
N GLN A 202 -15.75 32.18 19.77
CA GLN A 202 -14.94 33.29 20.28
C GLN A 202 -15.15 34.61 19.52
N ILE A 203 -15.81 34.58 18.37
CA ILE A 203 -16.02 35.74 17.49
C ILE A 203 -17.51 36.18 17.48
N ALA A 204 -18.37 35.46 18.21
CA ALA A 204 -19.77 35.79 18.44
C ALA A 204 -19.92 36.47 19.81
#